data_AF-A0A2A4R7V3-F1
#
_entry.id   AF-A0A2A4R7V3-F1
#
_cell.length_a   1.000
_cell.length_b   1.000
_cell.length_c   1.000
_cell.angle_alpha   90.00
_cell.angle_beta   90.00
_cell.angle_gamma   90.00
#
_symmetry.space_group_name_H-M   'P 1'
#
loop_
_entity.id
_entity.type
_entity.pdbx_description
1 polymer ?
#
loop_
_entity_poly.entity_id
_entity_poly.type
_entity_poly.pdbx_seq_one_letter_code
_entity_poly.pdbx_strand_id
1 'polypeptide(L)'
;MSLRRYFMVIAVVLLTVHVSHAQRSNRRVLEARKVQLKKDIVYINALLSNNVRKEKNLLNDVRDLNTKIRKHDELIGTITLESKALVHEISINKKDIRSLEKELKYLKEDYAAMIVKSYKSKSQQSRLMFLLSSDDFNQGYKRFQYMKQYTAFRKKQGEEISLKTTKLLHLNDTLKDKNKDKELLIKDKKSLQHKIENQKKQREVLIGKVQQKEDKYRTQIRGFEKRQAQIAAQIDKIIRDAIKRSNKGSAKGTKSTGFKLTPENQKLASQFIANKGKLPWPVIKGYLTMRFGTQPHPVVKSTTIQSNGVRIATAKGAKARAVFKGSVLEILVMSGNRKAVLVQHGNYISIYKNLATVSVKKGDKLTTKQTIGTVHTDKISGKTILWFVLSKELKTVNPAHWINKM
;
A
#
# COMPACT_ATOMS: atom_id res chain seq x y z
N MET A 1 -23.79 18.21 -41.91
CA MET A 1 -22.42 18.33 -41.31
C MET A 1 -22.43 18.46 -39.77
N SER A 2 -23.46 17.97 -39.06
CA SER A 2 -23.72 18.40 -37.66
C SER A 2 -23.90 17.31 -36.60
N LEU A 3 -24.05 16.01 -36.90
CA LEU A 3 -24.14 14.99 -35.82
C LEU A 3 -22.77 14.45 -35.36
N ARG A 4 -21.85 14.25 -36.31
CA ARG A 4 -20.52 13.67 -36.05
C ARG A 4 -19.63 14.58 -35.17
N ARG A 5 -19.78 15.90 -35.30
CA ARG A 5 -19.08 16.90 -34.47
C ARG A 5 -19.60 16.94 -33.03
N TYR A 6 -20.91 16.81 -32.81
CA TYR A 6 -21.49 16.73 -31.47
C TYR A 6 -21.06 15.45 -30.74
N PHE A 7 -21.03 14.30 -31.43
CA PHE A 7 -20.54 13.04 -30.85
C PHE A 7 -19.06 13.12 -30.45
N MET A 8 -18.22 13.79 -31.26
CA MET A 8 -16.81 14.02 -30.93
C MET A 8 -16.64 14.93 -29.70
N VAL A 9 -17.44 16.00 -29.58
CA VAL A 9 -17.40 16.90 -28.42
C VAL A 9 -17.86 16.19 -27.16
N ILE A 10 -18.93 15.40 -27.22
CA ILE A 10 -19.43 14.60 -26.08
C ILE A 10 -18.40 13.54 -25.67
N ALA A 11 -17.74 12.86 -26.63
CA ALA A 11 -16.68 11.89 -26.34
C ALA A 11 -15.45 12.53 -25.68
N VAL A 12 -15.05 13.74 -26.10
CA VAL A 12 -13.94 14.50 -25.48
C VAL A 12 -14.31 15.00 -24.08
N VAL A 13 -15.55 15.43 -23.86
CA VAL A 13 -16.05 15.81 -22.52
C VAL A 13 -16.11 14.60 -21.59
N LEU A 14 -16.55 13.43 -22.06
CA LEU A 14 -16.53 12.18 -21.29
C LEU A 14 -15.10 11.74 -20.94
N LEU A 15 -14.15 11.87 -21.87
CA LEU A 15 -12.74 11.52 -21.61
C LEU A 15 -12.09 12.43 -20.55
N THR A 16 -12.38 13.73 -20.55
CA THR A 16 -11.78 14.71 -19.62
C THR A 16 -12.33 14.58 -18.19
N VAL A 17 -13.59 14.19 -18.03
CA VAL A 17 -14.18 13.91 -16.70
C VAL A 17 -13.56 12.66 -16.05
N HIS A 18 -13.22 11.63 -16.84
CA HIS A 18 -12.56 10.42 -16.34
C HIS A 18 -11.12 10.65 -15.85
N VAL A 19 -10.35 11.49 -16.55
CA VAL A 19 -8.97 11.81 -16.14
C VAL A 19 -8.92 12.53 -14.79
N SER A 20 -9.86 13.44 -14.54
CA SER A 20 -9.93 14.22 -13.29
C SER A 20 -10.29 13.35 -12.07
N HIS A 21 -11.19 12.37 -12.24
CA HIS A 21 -11.56 11.43 -11.17
C HIS A 21 -10.44 10.43 -10.85
N ALA A 22 -9.74 9.92 -11.87
CA ALA A 22 -8.62 8.99 -11.69
C ALA A 22 -7.47 9.59 -10.86
N GLN A 23 -7.26 10.91 -10.96
CA GLN A 23 -6.20 11.59 -10.24
C GLN A 23 -6.54 11.80 -8.75
N ARG A 24 -7.79 12.15 -8.42
CA ARG A 24 -8.28 12.30 -7.04
C ARG A 24 -8.25 10.96 -6.28
N SER A 25 -8.52 9.85 -6.97
CA SER A 25 -8.35 8.51 -6.38
C SER A 25 -6.89 8.21 -6.01
N ASN A 26 -5.92 8.68 -6.80
CA ASN A 26 -4.52 8.36 -6.56
C ASN A 26 -3.96 9.07 -5.30
N ARG A 27 -4.32 10.33 -5.06
CA ARG A 27 -3.91 11.07 -3.85
C ARG A 27 -4.44 10.41 -2.56
N ARG A 28 -5.71 10.01 -2.54
CA ARG A 28 -6.31 9.31 -1.38
C ARG A 28 -5.61 7.98 -1.07
N VAL A 29 -5.18 7.26 -2.10
CA VAL A 29 -4.38 6.02 -1.95
C VAL A 29 -3.02 6.32 -1.31
N LEU A 30 -2.35 7.40 -1.73
CA LEU A 30 -1.07 7.83 -1.15
C LEU A 30 -1.22 8.28 0.31
N GLU A 31 -2.29 8.99 0.65
CA GLU A 31 -2.60 9.39 2.02
C GLU A 31 -2.85 8.18 2.94
N ALA A 32 -3.67 7.22 2.48
CA ALA A 32 -3.90 5.97 3.20
C ALA A 32 -2.60 5.17 3.40
N ARG A 33 -1.76 5.10 2.35
CA ARG A 33 -0.44 4.44 2.42
C ARG A 33 0.50 5.14 3.40
N LYS A 34 0.54 6.47 3.41
CA LYS A 34 1.33 7.27 4.36
C LYS A 34 0.90 6.99 5.80
N VAL A 35 -0.40 6.97 6.08
CA VAL A 35 -0.94 6.65 7.41
C VAL A 35 -0.56 5.23 7.83
N GLN A 36 -0.69 4.27 6.91
CA GLN A 36 -0.30 2.89 7.18
C GLN A 36 1.20 2.78 7.49
N LEU A 37 2.06 3.41 6.68
CA LEU A 37 3.52 3.42 6.91
C LEU A 37 3.88 4.06 8.25
N LYS A 38 3.22 5.16 8.65
CA LYS A 38 3.41 5.78 9.98
C LYS A 38 3.06 4.78 11.11
N LYS A 39 1.93 4.07 11.00
CA LYS A 39 1.54 3.01 11.97
C LYS A 39 2.55 1.87 12.00
N ASP A 40 3.01 1.41 10.83
CA ASP A 40 4.01 0.35 10.70
C ASP A 40 5.35 0.77 11.34
N ILE A 41 5.80 2.00 11.13
CA ILE A 41 7.03 2.55 11.72
C ILE A 41 6.92 2.57 13.25
N VAL A 42 5.80 3.03 13.81
CA VAL A 42 5.56 3.03 15.27
C VAL A 42 5.61 1.61 15.81
N TYR A 43 4.92 0.67 15.17
CA TYR A 43 4.90 -0.72 15.56
C TYR A 43 6.29 -1.37 15.48
N ILE A 44 7.03 -1.16 14.38
CA ILE A 44 8.40 -1.65 14.20
C ILE A 44 9.32 -1.05 15.26
N ASN A 45 9.22 0.25 15.55
CA ASN A 45 10.03 0.89 16.57
C ASN A 45 9.79 0.30 17.96
N ALA A 46 8.53 0.04 18.33
CA ALA A 46 8.17 -0.63 19.57
C ALA A 46 8.73 -2.06 19.64
N LEU A 47 8.66 -2.81 18.52
CA LEU A 47 9.27 -4.14 18.43
C LEU A 47 10.79 -4.10 18.59
N LEU A 48 11.45 -3.07 18.05
CA LEU A 48 12.91 -2.92 18.09
C LEU A 48 13.41 -2.41 19.46
N SER A 49 12.66 -1.52 20.14
CA SER A 49 13.04 -0.99 21.46
C SER A 49 12.89 -2.01 22.58
N ASN A 50 11.95 -2.95 22.47
CA ASN A 50 11.70 -3.96 23.50
C ASN A 50 12.78 -5.08 23.56
N ASN A 51 13.75 -5.07 22.64
CA ASN A 51 14.76 -6.11 22.49
C ASN A 51 16.15 -5.76 23.09
N VAL A 52 16.23 -4.71 23.93
CA VAL A 52 17.51 -4.04 24.27
C VAL A 52 18.33 -4.71 25.40
N ARG A 53 17.99 -5.91 25.90
CA ARG A 53 18.67 -6.47 27.10
C ARG A 53 19.46 -7.76 26.85
N LYS A 54 20.78 -7.62 27.04
CA LYS A 54 21.81 -8.53 27.62
C LYS A 54 23.06 -8.76 26.76
N GLU A 55 23.03 -8.55 25.45
CA GLU A 55 24.26 -8.53 24.64
C GLU A 55 24.05 -7.76 23.32
N LYS A 56 24.86 -6.73 23.04
CA LYS A 56 24.79 -5.95 21.79
C LYS A 56 25.30 -6.80 20.62
N ASN A 57 24.41 -7.48 19.92
CA ASN A 57 24.76 -8.14 18.66
C ASN A 57 24.82 -7.08 17.54
N LEU A 58 26.04 -6.69 17.17
CA LEU A 58 26.30 -5.66 16.17
C LEU A 58 25.61 -5.92 14.82
N LEU A 59 25.50 -7.17 14.36
CA LEU A 59 24.79 -7.51 13.12
C LEU A 59 23.30 -7.22 13.23
N ASN A 60 22.71 -7.45 14.40
CA ASN A 60 21.30 -7.16 14.66
C ASN A 60 21.04 -5.66 14.67
N ASP A 61 21.93 -4.86 15.28
CA ASP A 61 21.81 -3.41 15.33
C ASP A 61 21.86 -2.79 13.93
N VAL A 62 22.82 -3.23 13.09
CA VAL A 62 22.90 -2.78 11.69
C VAL A 62 21.65 -3.20 10.90
N ARG A 63 21.16 -4.43 11.10
CA ARG A 63 19.95 -4.93 10.42
C ARG A 63 18.70 -4.14 10.82
N ASP A 64 18.55 -3.82 12.09
CA ASP A 64 17.40 -3.09 12.61
C ASP A 64 17.43 -1.63 12.14
N LEU A 65 18.61 -1.01 12.12
CA LEU A 65 18.82 0.32 11.57
C LEU A 65 18.54 0.37 10.07
N ASN A 66 19.01 -0.62 9.30
CA ASN A 66 18.67 -0.77 7.88
C ASN A 66 17.15 -0.92 7.65
N THR A 67 16.46 -1.64 8.54
CA THR A 67 15.00 -1.80 8.46
C THR A 67 14.28 -0.48 8.73
N LYS A 68 14.72 0.29 9.74
CA LYS A 68 14.19 1.63 10.04
C LYS A 68 14.40 2.59 8.86
N ILE A 69 15.63 2.66 8.34
CA ILE A 69 15.99 3.51 7.20
C ILE A 69 15.10 3.18 5.99
N ARG A 70 14.98 1.90 5.62
CA ARG A 70 14.14 1.47 4.48
C ARG A 70 12.67 1.91 4.64
N LYS A 71 12.10 1.76 5.84
CA LYS A 71 10.70 2.16 6.10
C LYS A 71 10.52 3.67 6.07
N HIS A 72 11.51 4.42 6.55
CA HIS A 72 11.50 5.87 6.41
C HIS A 72 11.69 6.32 4.95
N ASP A 73 12.53 5.64 4.15
CA ASP A 73 12.69 5.90 2.72
C ASP A 73 11.39 5.63 1.95
N GLU A 74 10.67 4.53 2.26
CA GLU A 74 9.32 4.25 1.72
C GLU A 74 8.33 5.38 2.05
N LEU A 75 8.38 5.90 3.28
CA LEU A 75 7.55 7.02 3.72
C LEU A 75 7.91 8.32 2.98
N ILE A 76 9.19 8.64 2.83
CA ILE A 76 9.67 9.81 2.06
C ILE A 76 9.25 9.69 0.60
N GLY A 77 9.38 8.51 0.00
CA GLY A 77 8.93 8.24 -1.37
C GLY A 77 7.45 8.52 -1.53
N THR A 78 6.63 8.03 -0.58
CA THR A 78 5.17 8.27 -0.57
C THR A 78 4.83 9.75 -0.42
N ILE A 79 5.47 10.46 0.53
CA ILE A 79 5.29 11.92 0.73
C ILE A 79 5.70 12.70 -0.53
N THR A 80 6.77 12.27 -1.22
CA THR A 80 7.25 12.93 -2.44
C THR A 80 6.24 12.76 -3.58
N LEU A 81 5.65 11.58 -3.74
CA LEU A 81 4.59 11.34 -4.73
C LEU A 81 3.33 12.16 -4.40
N GLU A 82 2.94 12.20 -3.13
CA GLU A 82 1.79 13.00 -2.66
C GLU A 82 2.01 14.50 -2.91
N SER A 83 3.21 15.01 -2.60
CA SER A 83 3.59 16.40 -2.86
C SER A 83 3.58 16.72 -4.36
N LYS A 84 4.07 15.82 -5.23
CA LYS A 84 3.99 16.00 -6.69
C LYS A 84 2.53 16.07 -7.18
N ALA A 85 1.67 15.19 -6.69
CA ALA A 85 0.24 15.21 -7.04
C ALA A 85 -0.41 16.53 -6.60
N LEU A 86 -0.12 16.99 -5.38
CA LEU A 86 -0.63 18.25 -4.84
C LEU A 86 -0.14 19.47 -5.62
N VAL A 87 1.14 19.52 -6.00
CA VAL A 87 1.70 20.59 -6.84
C VAL A 87 1.00 20.66 -8.20
N HIS A 88 0.70 19.50 -8.80
CA HIS A 88 -0.03 19.46 -10.05
C HIS A 88 -1.47 19.97 -9.88
N GLU A 89 -2.19 19.54 -8.83
CA GLU A 89 -3.53 20.06 -8.53
C GLU A 89 -3.55 21.58 -8.29
N ILE A 90 -2.52 22.12 -7.63
CA ILE A 90 -2.34 23.57 -7.43
C ILE A 90 -2.12 24.26 -8.78
N SER A 91 -1.35 23.66 -9.68
CA SER A 91 -1.08 24.21 -11.01
C SER A 91 -2.36 24.31 -11.85
N ILE A 92 -3.21 23.27 -11.83
CA ILE A 92 -4.53 23.29 -12.48
C ILE A 92 -5.40 24.39 -11.88
N ASN A 93 -5.55 24.42 -10.55
CA ASN A 93 -6.37 25.43 -9.89
C ASN A 93 -5.91 26.87 -10.23
N LYS A 94 -4.59 27.12 -10.24
CA LYS A 94 -4.04 28.42 -10.66
C LYS A 94 -4.34 28.76 -12.13
N LYS A 95 -4.39 27.76 -13.02
CA LYS A 95 -4.80 27.99 -14.43
C LYS A 95 -6.28 28.35 -14.51
N ASP A 96 -7.13 27.63 -13.77
CA ASP A 96 -8.58 27.87 -13.73
C ASP A 96 -8.91 29.26 -13.17
N ILE A 97 -8.24 29.65 -12.07
CA ILE A 97 -8.34 31.00 -11.48
C ILE A 97 -8.00 32.06 -12.52
N ARG A 98 -6.84 31.95 -13.20
CA ARG A 98 -6.44 32.93 -14.23
C ARG A 98 -7.43 33.02 -15.40
N SER A 99 -7.97 31.89 -15.86
CA SER A 99 -8.99 31.89 -16.92
C SER A 99 -10.26 32.60 -16.46
N LEU A 100 -10.74 32.25 -15.26
CA LEU A 100 -11.98 32.78 -14.69
C LEU A 100 -11.86 34.27 -14.35
N GLU A 101 -10.69 34.73 -13.87
CA GLU A 101 -10.38 36.14 -13.65
C GLU A 101 -10.44 36.94 -14.96
N LYS A 102 -9.86 36.40 -16.05
CA LYS A 102 -9.91 37.03 -17.37
C LYS A 102 -11.34 37.11 -17.91
N GLU A 103 -12.11 36.04 -17.78
CA GLU A 103 -13.53 36.01 -18.17
C GLU A 103 -14.37 36.99 -17.34
N LEU A 104 -14.19 37.02 -16.02
CA LEU A 104 -14.90 37.93 -15.14
C LEU A 104 -14.54 39.39 -15.43
N LYS A 105 -13.27 39.69 -15.76
CA LYS A 105 -12.86 41.04 -16.16
C LYS A 105 -13.64 41.49 -17.40
N TYR A 106 -13.64 40.68 -18.45
CA TYR A 106 -14.37 40.98 -19.68
C TYR A 106 -15.89 41.13 -19.45
N LEU A 107 -16.51 40.21 -18.71
CA LEU A 107 -17.93 40.27 -18.39
C LEU A 107 -18.31 41.50 -17.56
N LYS A 108 -17.47 41.90 -16.61
CA LYS A 108 -17.69 43.10 -15.78
C LYS A 108 -17.54 44.38 -16.61
N GLU A 109 -16.55 44.45 -17.49
CA GLU A 109 -16.33 45.58 -18.40
C GLU A 109 -17.52 45.75 -19.36
N ASP A 110 -17.97 44.66 -20.00
CA ASP A 110 -19.13 44.67 -20.89
C ASP A 110 -20.42 45.05 -20.15
N TYR A 111 -20.66 44.44 -18.98
CA TYR A 111 -21.82 44.76 -18.15
C TYR A 111 -21.81 46.22 -17.70
N ALA A 112 -20.66 46.75 -17.26
CA ALA A 112 -20.52 48.15 -16.89
C ALA A 112 -20.81 49.09 -18.06
N ALA A 113 -20.24 48.82 -19.24
CA ALA A 113 -20.50 49.60 -20.45
C ALA A 113 -22.00 49.59 -20.82
N MET A 114 -22.66 48.44 -20.70
CA MET A 114 -24.10 48.29 -20.91
C MET A 114 -24.92 49.10 -19.89
N ILE A 115 -24.57 49.06 -18.61
CA ILE A 115 -25.24 49.85 -17.55
C ILE A 115 -25.06 51.36 -17.80
N VAL A 116 -23.85 51.82 -18.14
CA VAL A 116 -23.58 53.24 -18.43
C VAL A 116 -24.37 53.71 -19.65
N LYS A 117 -24.38 52.93 -20.75
CA LYS A 117 -25.22 53.23 -21.92
C LYS A 117 -26.70 53.32 -21.54
N SER A 118 -27.18 52.41 -20.69
CA SER A 118 -28.55 52.45 -20.15
C SER A 118 -28.89 53.72 -19.40
N TYR A 119 -27.92 54.21 -18.64
CA TYR A 119 -28.12 55.33 -17.74
C TYR A 119 -28.13 56.63 -18.53
N LYS A 120 -27.18 56.78 -19.47
CA LYS A 120 -27.14 57.91 -20.39
C LYS A 120 -28.39 57.99 -21.28
N SER A 121 -28.92 56.85 -21.74
CA SER A 121 -30.18 56.82 -22.50
C SER A 121 -31.44 57.06 -21.65
N LYS A 122 -31.33 57.08 -20.32
CA LYS A 122 -32.44 57.39 -19.41
C LYS A 122 -32.74 58.90 -19.34
N SER A 123 -31.81 59.76 -19.74
CA SER A 123 -31.86 61.21 -19.56
C SER A 123 -32.60 61.99 -20.66
N GLN A 124 -33.01 61.38 -21.77
CA GLN A 124 -33.57 62.12 -22.92
C GLN A 124 -35.07 61.91 -23.17
N GLN A 125 -35.71 60.81 -22.74
CA GLN A 125 -37.18 60.64 -22.73
C GLN A 125 -37.54 59.32 -22.03
N SER A 126 -38.55 59.34 -21.15
CA SER A 126 -38.98 58.18 -20.36
C SER A 126 -39.14 56.92 -21.21
N ARG A 127 -38.82 55.74 -20.68
CA ARG A 127 -39.06 54.44 -21.34
C ARG A 127 -40.47 54.31 -21.93
N LEU A 128 -41.43 54.96 -21.27
CA LEU A 128 -42.81 55.06 -21.73
C LEU A 128 -42.92 55.93 -22.99
N MET A 129 -42.24 57.09 -23.06
CA MET A 129 -42.19 57.92 -24.26
C MET A 129 -41.54 57.22 -25.45
N PHE A 130 -40.53 56.35 -25.25
CA PHE A 130 -39.95 55.54 -26.33
C PHE A 130 -40.93 54.49 -26.89
N LEU A 131 -41.80 53.94 -26.03
CA LEU A 131 -42.85 53.02 -26.44
C LEU A 131 -44.05 53.74 -27.07
N LEU A 132 -44.35 54.96 -26.60
CA LEU A 132 -45.45 55.80 -27.09
C LEU A 132 -45.09 56.60 -28.35
N SER A 133 -43.79 56.84 -28.63
CA SER A 133 -43.30 57.47 -29.87
C SER A 133 -43.18 56.48 -31.04
N SER A 134 -44.06 55.49 -31.08
CA SER A 134 -44.12 54.51 -32.15
C SER A 134 -45.11 54.93 -33.22
N ASP A 135 -44.72 54.77 -34.49
CA ASP A 135 -45.54 55.14 -35.66
C ASP A 135 -46.76 54.21 -35.81
N ASP A 136 -46.66 52.95 -35.35
CA ASP A 136 -47.72 51.95 -35.39
C ASP A 136 -47.67 50.95 -34.20
N PHE A 137 -48.77 50.24 -33.95
CA PHE A 137 -48.89 49.27 -32.85
C PHE A 137 -47.90 48.09 -32.95
N ASN A 138 -47.62 47.59 -34.16
CA ASN A 138 -46.68 46.49 -34.39
C ASN A 138 -45.23 46.92 -34.07
N GLN A 139 -44.86 48.15 -34.40
CA GLN A 139 -43.59 48.77 -34.06
C GLN A 139 -43.45 48.94 -32.53
N GLY A 140 -44.50 49.42 -31.86
CA GLY A 140 -44.54 49.53 -30.39
C GLY A 140 -44.42 48.17 -29.69
N TYR A 141 -45.13 47.15 -30.17
CA TYR A 141 -45.04 45.78 -29.65
C TYR A 141 -43.63 45.18 -29.82
N LYS A 142 -42.99 45.38 -30.98
CA LYS A 142 -41.59 44.97 -31.21
C LYS A 142 -40.62 45.67 -30.26
N ARG A 143 -40.75 47.00 -30.07
CA ARG A 143 -39.94 47.77 -29.11
C ARG A 143 -40.10 47.24 -27.68
N PHE A 144 -41.34 46.92 -27.26
CA PHE A 144 -41.61 46.32 -25.96
C PHE A 144 -40.94 44.95 -25.79
N GLN A 145 -41.05 44.07 -26.80
CA GLN A 145 -40.40 42.76 -26.77
C GLN A 145 -38.87 42.87 -26.69
N TYR A 146 -38.25 43.79 -27.44
CA TYR A 146 -36.81 44.04 -27.33
C TYR A 146 -36.39 44.56 -25.96
N MET A 147 -37.17 45.47 -25.35
CA MET A 147 -36.90 45.92 -23.98
C MET A 147 -36.99 44.79 -22.95
N LYS A 148 -37.95 43.88 -23.12
CA LYS A 148 -38.08 42.67 -22.29
C LYS A 148 -36.88 41.75 -22.46
N GLN A 149 -36.49 41.43 -23.69
CA GLN A 149 -35.31 40.60 -23.99
C GLN A 149 -34.03 41.20 -23.42
N TYR A 150 -33.86 42.52 -23.57
CA TYR A 150 -32.70 43.24 -23.08
C TYR A 150 -32.61 43.24 -21.54
N THR A 151 -33.74 43.42 -20.85
CA THR A 151 -33.81 43.32 -19.39
C THR A 151 -33.51 41.90 -18.91
N ALA A 152 -34.01 40.88 -19.62
CA ALA A 152 -33.69 39.49 -19.33
C ALA A 152 -32.21 39.17 -19.54
N PHE A 153 -31.60 39.66 -20.62
CA PHE A 153 -30.17 39.50 -20.90
C PHE A 153 -29.30 40.14 -19.81
N ARG A 154 -29.64 41.35 -19.37
CA ARG A 154 -28.98 42.03 -18.24
C ARG A 154 -29.03 41.23 -16.95
N LYS A 155 -30.20 40.73 -16.60
CA LYS A 155 -30.38 39.89 -15.42
C LYS A 155 -29.50 38.65 -15.50
N LYS A 156 -29.49 37.97 -16.65
CA LYS A 156 -28.67 36.78 -16.90
C LYS A 156 -27.16 37.08 -16.81
N GLN A 157 -26.68 38.19 -17.37
CA GLN A 157 -25.27 38.60 -17.24
C GLN A 157 -24.88 38.86 -15.77
N GLY A 158 -25.74 39.52 -15.00
CA GLY A 158 -25.52 39.75 -13.56
C GLY A 158 -25.45 38.43 -12.76
N GLU A 159 -26.38 37.51 -13.03
CA GLU A 159 -26.38 36.17 -12.43
C GLU A 159 -25.11 35.39 -12.81
N GLU A 160 -24.68 35.44 -14.06
CA GLU A 160 -23.45 34.79 -14.52
C GLU A 160 -22.20 35.34 -13.83
N ILE A 161 -22.10 36.66 -13.68
CA ILE A 161 -21.00 37.31 -12.94
C ILE A 161 -21.00 36.86 -11.48
N SER A 162 -22.17 36.79 -10.83
CA SER A 162 -22.31 36.33 -9.44
C SER A 162 -21.86 34.87 -9.28
N LEU A 163 -22.33 33.97 -10.15
CA LEU A 163 -21.97 32.55 -10.14
C LEU A 163 -20.47 32.34 -10.36
N LYS A 164 -19.90 33.00 -11.37
CA LYS A 164 -18.45 32.94 -11.64
C LYS A 164 -17.63 33.55 -10.50
N THR A 165 -18.10 34.63 -9.87
CA THR A 165 -17.43 35.22 -8.70
C THR A 165 -17.43 34.25 -7.51
N THR A 166 -18.56 33.59 -7.23
CA THR A 166 -18.65 32.58 -6.17
C THR A 166 -17.72 31.39 -6.44
N LYS A 167 -17.66 30.94 -7.70
CA LYS A 167 -16.72 29.89 -8.12
C LYS A 167 -15.27 30.32 -7.92
N LEU A 168 -14.92 31.57 -8.25
CA LEU A 168 -13.57 32.12 -8.04
C LEU A 168 -13.17 32.11 -6.56
N LEU A 169 -14.08 32.56 -5.67
CA LEU A 169 -13.86 32.55 -4.22
C LEU A 169 -13.56 31.13 -3.73
N HIS A 170 -14.41 30.16 -4.10
CA HIS A 170 -14.21 28.76 -3.72
C HIS A 170 -12.87 28.19 -4.25
N LEU A 171 -12.46 28.53 -5.48
CA LEU A 171 -11.17 28.11 -6.04
C LEU A 171 -9.99 28.71 -5.27
N ASN A 172 -10.08 29.97 -4.86
CA ASN A 172 -9.07 30.65 -4.05
C ASN A 172 -8.96 30.05 -2.64
N ASP A 173 -10.07 29.76 -1.98
CA ASP A 173 -10.09 29.08 -0.68
C ASP A 173 -9.45 27.68 -0.79
N THR A 174 -9.87 26.91 -1.79
CA THR A 174 -9.28 25.60 -2.09
C THR A 174 -7.78 25.70 -2.37
N LEU A 175 -7.32 26.75 -3.05
CA LEU A 175 -5.91 26.99 -3.34
C LEU A 175 -5.12 27.29 -2.06
N LYS A 176 -5.70 28.07 -1.14
CA LYS A 176 -5.10 28.39 0.16
C LYS A 176 -4.89 27.13 0.99
N ASP A 177 -5.92 26.28 1.11
CA ASP A 177 -5.83 25.02 1.84
C ASP A 177 -4.79 24.08 1.25
N LYS A 178 -4.77 23.92 -0.08
CA LYS A 178 -3.76 23.08 -0.76
C LYS A 178 -2.33 23.59 -0.56
N ASN A 179 -2.11 24.91 -0.53
CA ASN A 179 -0.78 25.46 -0.25
C ASN A 179 -0.34 25.20 1.20
N LYS A 180 -1.26 25.32 2.17
CA LYS A 180 -1.01 24.97 3.56
C LYS A 180 -0.64 23.48 3.72
N ASP A 181 -1.40 22.58 3.09
CA ASP A 181 -1.10 21.14 3.07
C ASP A 181 0.30 20.86 2.49
N LYS A 182 0.65 21.54 1.40
CA LYS A 182 1.96 21.41 0.73
C LYS A 182 3.10 21.81 1.66
N GLU A 183 2.96 22.93 2.38
CA GLU A 183 3.96 23.40 3.34
C GLU A 183 4.15 22.43 4.50
N LEU A 184 3.05 21.91 5.05
CA LEU A 184 3.09 20.88 6.09
C LEU A 184 3.81 19.61 5.61
N LEU A 185 3.52 19.12 4.40
CA LEU A 185 4.19 17.96 3.82
C LEU A 185 5.69 18.19 3.61
N ILE A 186 6.09 19.39 3.18
CA ILE A 186 7.51 19.74 3.01
C ILE A 186 8.22 19.78 4.36
N LYS A 187 7.59 20.34 5.40
CA LYS A 187 8.12 20.37 6.77
C LYS A 187 8.31 18.95 7.33
N ASP A 188 7.30 18.10 7.20
CA ASP A 188 7.34 16.70 7.60
C ASP A 188 8.50 15.97 6.91
N LYS A 189 8.63 16.13 5.58
CA LYS A 189 9.69 15.54 4.76
C LYS A 189 11.08 15.99 5.23
N LYS A 190 11.30 17.29 5.44
CA LYS A 190 12.60 17.82 5.90
C LYS A 190 12.97 17.24 7.27
N SER A 191 12.04 17.21 8.23
CA SER A 191 12.31 16.65 9.56
C SER A 191 12.69 15.16 9.49
N LEU A 192 12.02 14.41 8.60
CA LEU A 192 12.28 12.98 8.42
C LEU A 192 13.63 12.75 7.72
N GLN A 193 13.99 13.59 6.75
CA GLN A 193 15.31 13.54 6.10
C GLN A 193 16.45 13.74 7.10
N HIS A 194 16.37 14.74 7.99
CA HIS A 194 17.37 14.93 9.03
C HIS A 194 17.49 13.71 9.97
N LYS A 195 16.35 13.11 10.36
CA LYS A 195 16.34 11.88 11.18
C LYS A 195 17.02 10.70 10.48
N ILE A 196 16.73 10.50 9.18
CA ILE A 196 17.36 9.44 8.39
C ILE A 196 18.86 9.69 8.23
N GLU A 197 19.28 10.94 8.03
CA GLU A 197 20.69 11.28 7.86
C GLU A 197 21.50 10.89 9.11
N ASN A 198 21.00 11.20 10.30
CA ASN A 198 21.61 10.76 11.54
C ASN A 198 21.64 9.23 11.67
N GLN A 199 20.57 8.54 11.25
CA GLN A 199 20.52 7.07 11.23
C GLN A 199 21.52 6.47 10.23
N LYS A 200 21.76 7.11 9.08
CA LYS A 200 22.75 6.66 8.08
C LYS A 200 24.17 6.81 8.60
N LYS A 201 24.50 7.93 9.25
CA LYS A 201 25.80 8.14 9.91
C LYS A 201 26.06 7.09 10.99
N GLN A 202 25.07 6.82 11.85
CA GLN A 202 25.18 5.75 12.86
C GLN A 202 25.40 4.38 12.21
N ARG A 203 24.71 4.10 11.11
CA ARG A 203 24.86 2.85 10.37
C ARG A 203 26.28 2.69 9.82
N GLU A 204 26.86 3.74 9.26
CA GLU A 204 28.22 3.71 8.71
C GLU A 204 29.26 3.37 9.77
N VAL A 205 29.15 3.99 10.96
CA VAL A 205 30.01 3.67 12.11
C VAL A 205 29.87 2.20 12.52
N LEU A 206 28.65 1.66 12.57
CA LEU A 206 28.42 0.26 12.92
C LEU A 206 28.92 -0.70 11.84
N ILE A 207 28.79 -0.35 10.56
CA ILE A 207 29.32 -1.14 9.44
C ILE A 207 30.85 -1.22 9.52
N GLY A 208 31.54 -0.13 9.81
CA GLY A 208 32.99 -0.13 10.02
C GLY A 208 33.42 -1.13 11.11
N LYS A 209 32.68 -1.18 12.23
CA LYS A 209 32.90 -2.16 13.30
C LYS A 209 32.60 -3.61 12.87
N VAL A 210 31.68 -3.82 11.93
CA VAL A 210 31.40 -5.16 11.38
C VAL A 210 32.52 -5.61 10.46
N GLN A 211 33.02 -4.71 9.60
CA GLN A 211 34.10 -5.00 8.66
C GLN A 211 35.37 -5.45 9.39
N GLN A 212 35.71 -4.80 10.51
CA GLN A 212 36.83 -5.22 11.37
C GLN A 212 36.70 -6.66 11.92
N LYS A 213 35.49 -7.23 11.96
CA LYS A 213 35.20 -8.56 12.50
C LYS A 213 34.59 -9.49 11.43
N GLU A 214 34.85 -9.21 10.16
CA GLU A 214 34.15 -9.85 9.05
C GLU A 214 34.33 -11.37 9.04
N ASP A 215 35.55 -11.89 9.21
CA ASP A 215 35.84 -13.33 9.17
C ASP A 215 35.11 -14.13 10.27
N LYS A 216 35.03 -13.55 11.47
CA LYS A 216 34.25 -14.13 12.58
C LYS A 216 32.78 -14.25 12.18
N TYR A 217 32.18 -13.18 11.68
CA TYR A 217 30.77 -13.18 11.29
C TYR A 217 30.50 -14.09 10.09
N ARG A 218 31.40 -14.12 9.10
CA ARG A 218 31.34 -15.02 7.95
C ARG A 218 31.28 -16.49 8.38
N THR A 219 32.14 -16.87 9.34
CA THR A 219 32.18 -18.22 9.89
C THR A 219 30.91 -18.56 10.66
N GLN A 220 30.40 -17.64 11.48
CA GLN A 220 29.13 -17.80 12.20
C GLN A 220 27.93 -17.96 11.26
N ILE A 221 27.86 -17.16 10.20
CA ILE A 221 26.80 -17.23 9.18
C ILE A 221 26.85 -18.58 8.46
N ARG A 222 28.03 -19.01 7.98
CA ARG A 222 28.20 -20.32 7.33
C ARG A 222 27.77 -21.48 8.23
N GLY A 223 28.17 -21.46 9.50
CA GLY A 223 27.76 -22.48 10.46
C GLY A 223 26.25 -22.48 10.70
N PHE A 224 25.61 -21.30 10.73
CA PHE A 224 24.17 -21.19 10.85
C PHE A 224 23.43 -21.72 9.61
N GLU A 225 23.87 -21.37 8.40
CA GLU A 225 23.28 -21.86 7.15
C GLU A 225 23.42 -23.39 7.03
N LYS A 226 24.56 -23.98 7.42
CA LYS A 226 24.74 -25.45 7.47
C LYS A 226 23.71 -26.11 8.38
N ARG A 227 23.47 -25.56 9.58
CA ARG A 227 22.42 -26.07 10.49
C ARG A 227 21.03 -25.96 9.87
N GLN A 228 20.73 -24.86 9.18
CA GLN A 228 19.46 -24.70 8.47
C GLN A 228 19.26 -25.73 7.36
N ALA A 229 20.32 -26.03 6.59
CA ALA A 229 20.29 -27.05 5.56
C ALA A 229 20.05 -28.46 6.14
N GLN A 230 20.67 -28.79 7.27
CA GLN A 230 20.44 -30.06 7.97
C GLN A 230 18.99 -30.22 8.41
N ILE A 231 18.40 -29.17 9.00
CA ILE A 231 16.99 -29.16 9.41
C ILE A 231 16.08 -29.32 8.19
N ALA A 232 16.40 -28.65 7.07
CA ALA A 232 15.62 -28.78 5.83
C ALA A 232 15.67 -30.21 5.29
N ALA A 233 16.84 -30.85 5.27
CA ALA A 233 16.99 -32.24 4.83
C ALA A 233 16.21 -33.23 5.72
N GLN A 234 16.16 -32.98 7.04
CA GLN A 234 15.34 -33.77 7.96
C GLN A 234 13.85 -33.63 7.66
N ILE A 235 13.37 -32.40 7.44
CA ILE A 235 11.99 -32.11 7.04
C ILE A 235 11.66 -32.82 5.72
N ASP A 236 12.54 -32.74 4.72
CA ASP A 236 12.33 -33.38 3.42
C ASP A 236 12.23 -34.90 3.55
N LYS A 237 13.04 -35.51 4.43
CA LYS A 237 12.94 -36.94 4.75
C LYS A 237 11.56 -37.29 5.31
N ILE A 238 11.06 -36.51 6.27
CA ILE A 238 9.74 -36.75 6.89
C ILE A 238 8.62 -36.60 5.87
N ILE A 239 8.68 -35.58 5.03
CA ILE A 239 7.70 -35.37 3.95
C ILE A 239 7.73 -36.54 2.98
N ARG A 240 8.92 -37.00 2.58
CA ARG A 240 9.09 -38.16 1.69
C ARG A 240 8.52 -39.43 2.30
N ASP A 241 8.77 -39.68 3.58
CA ASP A 241 8.24 -40.84 4.29
C ASP A 241 6.72 -40.77 4.44
N ALA A 242 6.16 -39.58 4.66
CA ALA A 242 4.72 -39.35 4.66
C ALA A 242 4.08 -39.61 3.29
N ILE A 243 4.69 -39.15 2.20
CA ILE A 243 4.24 -39.44 0.83
C ILE A 243 4.24 -40.94 0.59
N LYS A 244 5.35 -41.63 0.92
CA LYS A 244 5.45 -43.09 0.79
C LYS A 244 4.35 -43.81 1.57
N ARG A 245 4.09 -43.42 2.83
CA ARG A 245 3.00 -44.01 3.64
C ARG A 245 1.63 -43.77 3.01
N SER A 246 1.36 -42.59 2.45
CA SER A 246 0.09 -42.31 1.76
C SER A 246 -0.10 -43.15 0.49
N ASN A 247 1.00 -43.57 -0.14
CA ASN A 247 1.01 -44.36 -1.37
C ASN A 247 1.08 -45.88 -1.11
N LYS A 248 1.29 -46.35 0.13
CA LYS A 248 1.26 -47.79 0.47
C LYS A 248 -0.18 -48.30 0.30
N GLY A 249 -0.44 -49.02 -0.79
CA GLY A 249 -1.77 -49.53 -1.17
C GLY A 249 -2.25 -49.11 -2.56
N SER A 250 -1.45 -48.41 -3.36
CA SER A 250 -1.69 -48.24 -4.81
C SER A 250 -1.08 -49.42 -5.58
N ALA A 251 -1.84 -50.00 -6.52
CA ALA A 251 -1.37 -51.04 -7.42
C ALA A 251 0.00 -50.67 -8.05
N LYS A 252 0.90 -51.66 -8.11
CA LYS A 252 2.22 -51.57 -8.75
C LYS A 252 2.05 -51.02 -10.17
N GLY A 253 2.47 -49.78 -10.43
CA GLY A 253 2.48 -49.27 -11.81
C GLY A 253 2.74 -47.77 -11.98
N THR A 254 2.27 -46.91 -11.09
CA THR A 254 2.43 -45.45 -11.27
C THR A 254 3.37 -44.87 -10.21
N LYS A 255 4.57 -44.45 -10.60
CA LYS A 255 5.49 -43.67 -9.76
C LYS A 255 4.90 -42.28 -9.49
N SER A 256 3.96 -42.20 -8.56
CA SER A 256 3.42 -40.91 -8.10
C SER A 256 4.51 -40.11 -7.41
N THR A 257 4.74 -38.88 -7.88
CA THR A 257 5.69 -37.91 -7.29
C THR A 257 5.12 -37.19 -6.05
N GLY A 258 3.83 -37.36 -5.75
CA GLY A 258 3.11 -36.64 -4.69
C GLY A 258 2.26 -37.54 -3.79
N PHE A 259 1.52 -36.90 -2.87
CA PHE A 259 0.60 -37.58 -1.95
C PHE A 259 -0.57 -38.21 -2.72
N LYS A 260 -0.98 -39.43 -2.33
CA LYS A 260 -2.26 -40.00 -2.77
C LYS A 260 -3.39 -39.19 -2.13
N LEU A 261 -4.05 -38.37 -2.93
CA LEU A 261 -5.15 -37.55 -2.47
C LEU A 261 -6.43 -38.37 -2.42
N THR A 262 -7.06 -38.43 -1.24
CA THR A 262 -8.48 -38.78 -1.14
C THR A 262 -9.32 -37.68 -1.82
N PRO A 263 -10.57 -37.96 -2.23
CA PRO A 263 -11.45 -36.94 -2.80
C PRO A 263 -11.58 -35.69 -1.90
N GLU A 264 -11.61 -35.88 -0.58
CA GLU A 264 -11.59 -34.79 0.41
C GLU A 264 -10.29 -33.96 0.33
N ASN A 265 -9.14 -34.62 0.28
CA ASN A 265 -7.83 -33.94 0.20
C ASN A 265 -7.59 -33.27 -1.16
N GLN A 266 -8.17 -33.80 -2.24
CA GLN A 266 -8.14 -33.17 -3.56
C GLN A 266 -8.98 -31.89 -3.58
N LYS A 267 -10.19 -31.92 -3.00
CA LYS A 267 -11.02 -30.72 -2.81
C LYS A 267 -10.29 -29.68 -1.94
N LEU A 268 -9.64 -30.12 -0.86
CA LEU A 268 -8.83 -29.26 0.00
C LEU A 268 -7.69 -28.58 -0.77
N ALA A 269 -6.95 -29.34 -1.59
CA ALA A 269 -5.85 -28.82 -2.42
C ALA A 269 -6.36 -27.78 -3.43
N SER A 270 -7.47 -28.06 -4.12
CA SER A 270 -8.09 -27.12 -5.06
C SER A 270 -8.52 -25.83 -4.37
N GLN A 271 -9.11 -25.93 -3.17
CA GLN A 271 -9.48 -24.76 -2.37
C GLN A 271 -8.26 -23.98 -1.87
N PHE A 272 -7.16 -24.66 -1.52
CA PHE A 272 -5.91 -23.99 -1.14
C PHE A 272 -5.34 -23.18 -2.31
N ILE A 273 -5.30 -23.76 -3.51
CA ILE A 273 -4.85 -23.08 -4.74
C ILE A 273 -5.76 -21.90 -5.08
N ALA A 274 -7.08 -22.05 -4.95
CA ALA A 274 -8.04 -20.97 -5.19
C ALA A 274 -7.85 -19.76 -4.26
N ASN A 275 -7.26 -19.97 -3.08
CA ASN A 275 -6.93 -18.91 -2.12
C ASN A 275 -5.50 -18.38 -2.24
N LYS A 276 -4.77 -18.72 -3.31
CA LYS A 276 -3.45 -18.16 -3.59
C LYS A 276 -3.52 -16.62 -3.66
N GLY A 277 -2.62 -15.97 -2.93
CA GLY A 277 -2.57 -14.52 -2.77
C GLY A 277 -3.57 -13.95 -1.76
N LYS A 278 -4.45 -14.77 -1.19
CA LYS A 278 -5.49 -14.38 -0.23
C LYS A 278 -5.31 -15.04 1.14
N LEU A 279 -4.28 -15.86 1.34
CA LEU A 279 -4.07 -16.54 2.62
C LEU A 279 -3.78 -15.53 3.74
N PRO A 280 -4.31 -15.75 4.96
CA PRO A 280 -3.98 -14.95 6.11
C PRO A 280 -2.51 -15.12 6.51
N TRP A 281 -1.98 -14.10 7.19
CA TRP A 281 -0.65 -14.17 7.79
C TRP A 281 -0.60 -15.24 8.90
N PRO A 282 0.53 -15.96 9.03
CA PRO A 282 0.71 -16.99 10.05
C PRO A 282 0.87 -16.43 11.48
N VAL A 283 0.86 -15.10 11.64
CA VAL A 283 0.83 -14.38 12.93
C VAL A 283 -0.21 -13.26 12.85
N ILE A 284 -0.66 -12.75 14.01
CA ILE A 284 -1.66 -11.65 14.07
C ILE A 284 -1.10 -10.35 13.50
N LYS A 285 0.09 -9.96 13.95
CA LYS A 285 0.82 -8.77 13.51
C LYS A 285 2.29 -9.09 13.43
N GLY A 286 2.97 -8.63 12.40
CA GLY A 286 4.41 -8.84 12.22
C GLY A 286 4.91 -8.18 10.94
N TYR A 287 6.23 -8.18 10.76
CA TYR A 287 6.86 -7.65 9.55
C TYR A 287 7.89 -8.63 8.99
N LEU A 288 8.04 -8.61 7.67
CA LEU A 288 8.96 -9.47 6.95
C LEU A 288 10.41 -9.03 7.22
N THR A 289 11.18 -9.91 7.84
CA THR A 289 12.61 -9.70 8.14
C THR A 289 13.53 -10.33 7.13
N MET A 290 13.09 -11.42 6.49
CA MET A 290 13.85 -12.14 5.49
C MET A 290 12.92 -12.76 4.46
N ARG A 291 13.26 -12.61 3.17
CA ARG A 291 12.48 -13.10 2.03
C ARG A 291 12.95 -14.49 1.61
N PHE A 292 12.12 -15.16 0.83
CA PHE A 292 12.45 -16.43 0.17
C PHE A 292 13.52 -16.24 -0.91
N GLY A 293 14.34 -17.26 -1.13
CA GLY A 293 15.38 -17.31 -2.15
C GLY A 293 16.78 -17.00 -1.63
N THR A 294 17.73 -16.94 -2.57
CA THR A 294 19.12 -16.59 -2.30
C THR A 294 19.27 -15.07 -2.29
N GLN A 295 19.82 -14.53 -1.20
CA GLN A 295 20.06 -13.10 -1.07
C GLN A 295 21.39 -12.85 -0.34
N PRO A 296 22.10 -11.76 -0.64
CA PRO A 296 23.27 -11.37 0.14
C PRO A 296 22.85 -11.10 1.59
N HIS A 297 23.71 -11.43 2.55
CA HIS A 297 23.43 -11.11 3.95
C HIS A 297 23.29 -9.59 4.10
N PRO A 298 22.28 -9.08 4.83
CA PRO A 298 21.95 -7.64 4.90
C PRO A 298 23.02 -6.76 5.56
N VAL A 299 24.14 -7.35 5.99
CA VAL A 299 25.22 -6.69 6.73
C VAL A 299 26.56 -7.15 6.15
N VAL A 300 26.84 -8.46 6.19
CA VAL A 300 28.04 -9.07 5.62
C VAL A 300 27.81 -9.45 4.14
N LYS A 301 27.89 -8.47 3.23
CA LYS A 301 27.53 -8.66 1.81
C LYS A 301 28.38 -9.71 1.08
N SER A 302 29.57 -10.06 1.59
CA SER A 302 30.45 -11.11 1.06
C SER A 302 29.89 -12.53 1.22
N THR A 303 28.81 -12.71 1.98
CA THR A 303 28.16 -14.00 2.22
C THR A 303 26.71 -14.01 1.74
N THR A 304 26.28 -15.12 1.16
CA THR A 304 24.90 -15.35 0.73
C THR A 304 24.12 -16.14 1.77
N ILE A 305 22.82 -15.85 1.87
CA ILE A 305 21.85 -16.57 2.69
C ILE A 305 20.89 -17.25 1.73
N GLN A 306 20.67 -18.55 1.91
CA GLN A 306 19.65 -19.28 1.16
C GLN A 306 18.42 -19.50 2.05
N SER A 307 17.32 -18.83 1.73
CA SER A 307 16.07 -19.00 2.47
C SER A 307 15.05 -19.83 1.72
N ASN A 308 14.72 -20.98 2.29
CA ASN A 308 13.64 -21.85 1.81
C ASN A 308 12.25 -21.34 2.24
N GLY A 309 12.15 -20.16 2.86
CA GLY A 309 10.89 -19.60 3.35
C GLY A 309 10.97 -18.11 3.68
N VAL A 310 10.13 -17.65 4.58
CA VAL A 310 10.08 -16.27 5.05
C VAL A 310 10.25 -16.21 6.57
N ARG A 311 10.93 -15.17 7.05
CA ARG A 311 11.06 -14.90 8.50
C ARG A 311 10.23 -13.69 8.88
N ILE A 312 9.31 -13.86 9.81
CA ILE A 312 8.36 -12.82 10.24
C ILE A 312 8.65 -12.46 11.68
N ALA A 313 9.09 -11.23 11.93
CA ALA A 313 9.25 -10.72 13.29
C ALA A 313 7.90 -10.27 13.85
N THR A 314 7.64 -10.61 15.11
CA THR A 314 6.37 -10.35 15.80
C THR A 314 6.63 -10.01 17.27
N ALA A 315 5.57 -9.68 18.01
CA ALA A 315 5.66 -9.36 19.43
C ALA A 315 6.01 -10.59 20.27
N LYS A 316 6.59 -10.36 21.46
CA LYS A 316 6.85 -11.42 22.44
C LYS A 316 5.55 -12.14 22.80
N GLY A 317 5.59 -13.47 22.87
CA GLY A 317 4.41 -14.29 23.18
C GLY A 317 3.38 -14.38 22.05
N ALA A 318 3.69 -13.90 20.84
CA ALA A 318 2.77 -14.00 19.71
C ALA A 318 2.45 -15.45 19.37
N LYS A 319 1.17 -15.70 19.05
CA LYS A 319 0.65 -16.99 18.64
C LYS A 319 0.82 -17.19 17.13
N ALA A 320 1.42 -18.31 16.75
CA ALA A 320 1.45 -18.80 15.38
C ALA A 320 0.08 -19.42 15.03
N ARG A 321 -0.41 -19.15 13.81
CA ARG A 321 -1.74 -19.55 13.35
C ARG A 321 -1.67 -20.27 12.02
N ALA A 322 -2.58 -21.22 11.81
CA ALA A 322 -2.73 -21.94 10.55
C ALA A 322 -3.15 -20.98 9.43
N VAL A 323 -2.40 -20.98 8.33
CA VAL A 323 -2.74 -20.16 7.14
C VAL A 323 -3.96 -20.69 6.40
N PHE A 324 -4.28 -21.97 6.54
CA PHE A 324 -5.44 -22.60 5.91
C PHE A 324 -5.87 -23.84 6.70
N LYS A 325 -7.07 -24.34 6.41
CA LYS A 325 -7.53 -25.62 6.96
C LYS A 325 -6.68 -26.79 6.47
N GLY A 326 -6.38 -27.76 7.33
CA GLY A 326 -5.48 -28.87 7.01
C GLY A 326 -5.34 -29.87 8.15
N SER A 327 -4.44 -30.84 8.01
CA SER A 327 -4.14 -31.82 9.07
C SER A 327 -2.68 -31.70 9.52
N VAL A 328 -2.42 -31.85 10.81
CA VAL A 328 -1.05 -31.82 11.35
C VAL A 328 -0.32 -33.10 10.94
N LEU A 329 0.69 -32.95 10.09
CA LEU A 329 1.48 -34.05 9.56
C LEU A 329 2.47 -34.60 10.60
N GLU A 330 3.26 -33.70 11.19
CA GLU A 330 4.31 -34.06 12.13
C GLU A 330 4.68 -32.84 12.99
N ILE A 331 5.16 -33.11 14.21
CA ILE A 331 5.72 -32.10 15.10
C ILE A 331 7.17 -32.48 15.37
N LEU A 332 8.10 -31.57 15.07
CA LEU A 332 9.53 -31.79 15.21
C LEU A 332 10.08 -30.97 16.35
N VAL A 333 10.93 -31.61 17.16
CA VAL A 333 11.75 -30.92 18.15
C VAL A 333 13.13 -30.70 17.54
N MET A 334 13.52 -29.43 17.48
CA MET A 334 14.79 -28.93 16.97
C MET A 334 15.69 -28.56 18.15
N SER A 335 16.96 -28.26 17.86
CA SER A 335 17.92 -27.82 18.87
C SER A 335 17.40 -26.63 19.70
N GLY A 336 17.72 -26.66 21.00
CA GLY A 336 17.26 -25.65 21.96
C GLY A 336 15.77 -25.77 22.34
N ASN A 337 15.19 -26.98 22.26
CA ASN A 337 13.78 -27.28 22.56
C ASN A 337 12.79 -26.43 21.72
N ARG A 338 13.23 -26.00 20.54
CA ARG A 338 12.40 -25.28 19.57
C ARG A 338 11.58 -26.30 18.81
N LYS A 339 10.32 -26.01 18.55
CA LYS A 339 9.42 -26.91 17.84
C LYS A 339 9.12 -26.40 16.44
N ALA A 340 8.88 -27.33 15.52
CA ALA A 340 8.34 -27.07 14.20
C ALA A 340 7.09 -27.91 13.96
N VAL A 341 6.04 -27.29 13.41
CA VAL A 341 4.79 -27.98 13.08
C VAL A 341 4.62 -27.99 11.57
N LEU A 342 4.37 -29.16 11.00
CA LEU A 342 4.08 -29.35 9.59
C LEU A 342 2.57 -29.58 9.44
N VAL A 343 1.89 -28.78 8.62
CA VAL A 343 0.46 -28.89 8.36
C VAL A 343 0.23 -29.16 6.88
N GLN A 344 -0.47 -30.25 6.58
CA GLN A 344 -0.80 -30.68 5.23
C GLN A 344 -2.12 -30.06 4.75
N HIS A 345 -2.09 -29.51 3.54
CA HIS A 345 -3.21 -28.93 2.81
C HIS A 345 -3.35 -29.63 1.43
N GLY A 346 -3.51 -30.96 1.44
CA GLY A 346 -3.46 -31.79 0.24
C GLY A 346 -2.01 -31.98 -0.23
N ASN A 347 -1.65 -31.44 -1.41
CA ASN A 347 -0.27 -31.50 -1.95
C ASN A 347 0.66 -30.41 -1.40
N TYR A 348 0.13 -29.48 -0.62
CA TYR A 348 0.92 -28.39 -0.02
C TYR A 348 1.15 -28.66 1.46
N ILE A 349 2.31 -28.25 1.96
CA ILE A 349 2.65 -28.34 3.38
C ILE A 349 3.10 -26.97 3.86
N SER A 350 2.41 -26.46 4.88
CA SER A 350 2.84 -25.26 5.59
C SER A 350 3.63 -25.65 6.83
N ILE A 351 4.80 -25.04 7.02
CA ILE A 351 5.76 -25.41 8.06
C ILE A 351 6.02 -24.19 8.93
N TYR A 352 5.74 -24.33 10.22
CA TYR A 352 5.88 -23.28 11.23
C TYR A 352 7.05 -23.66 12.13
N LYS A 353 8.23 -23.06 11.93
CA LYS A 353 9.44 -23.33 12.71
C LYS A 353 9.70 -22.24 13.75
N ASN A 354 10.56 -22.55 14.72
CA ASN A 354 10.93 -21.66 15.84
C ASN A 354 9.76 -21.37 16.80
N LEU A 355 8.98 -22.40 17.14
CA LEU A 355 7.93 -22.34 18.15
C LEU A 355 8.51 -22.71 19.52
N ALA A 356 8.10 -22.01 20.58
CA ALA A 356 8.44 -22.36 21.97
C ALA A 356 7.52 -23.48 22.49
N THR A 357 6.21 -23.30 22.28
CA THR A 357 5.18 -24.26 22.66
C THR A 357 4.32 -24.59 21.45
N VAL A 358 3.75 -25.79 21.46
CA VAL A 358 2.82 -26.27 20.43
C VAL A 358 1.54 -26.69 21.15
N SER A 359 0.39 -26.28 20.61
CA SER A 359 -0.94 -26.51 21.19
C SER A 359 -1.74 -27.56 20.42
N VAL A 360 -1.12 -28.20 19.43
CA VAL A 360 -1.75 -29.20 18.53
C VAL A 360 -0.97 -30.51 18.61
N LYS A 361 -1.63 -31.61 18.26
CA LYS A 361 -1.05 -32.95 18.18
C LYS A 361 -1.02 -33.43 16.73
N LYS A 362 -0.21 -34.46 16.47
CA LYS A 362 -0.16 -35.12 15.17
C LYS A 362 -1.52 -35.71 14.81
N GLY A 363 -1.99 -35.47 13.59
CA GLY A 363 -3.29 -35.93 13.10
C GLY A 363 -4.43 -34.92 13.28
N ASP A 364 -4.27 -33.89 14.11
CA ASP A 364 -5.32 -32.91 14.38
C ASP A 364 -5.76 -32.19 13.10
N LYS A 365 -7.08 -32.09 12.89
CA LYS A 365 -7.66 -31.24 11.84
C LYS A 365 -7.69 -29.79 12.32
N LEU A 366 -7.01 -28.92 11.58
CA LEU A 366 -6.94 -27.49 11.84
C LEU A 366 -7.89 -26.70 10.94
N THR A 367 -8.44 -25.63 11.50
CA THR A 367 -9.21 -24.61 10.79
C THR A 367 -8.34 -23.39 10.46
N THR A 368 -8.75 -22.60 9.47
CA THR A 368 -8.03 -21.38 9.08
C THR A 368 -7.96 -20.39 10.25
N LYS A 369 -6.77 -19.82 10.50
CA LYS A 369 -6.43 -18.94 11.64
C LYS A 369 -6.42 -19.61 13.02
N GLN A 370 -6.60 -20.92 13.13
CA GLN A 370 -6.47 -21.63 14.40
C GLN A 370 -5.06 -21.50 14.96
N THR A 371 -4.94 -21.36 16.29
CA THR A 371 -3.65 -21.28 16.97
C THR A 371 -2.93 -22.63 16.93
N ILE A 372 -1.67 -22.63 16.49
CA ILE A 372 -0.81 -23.81 16.42
C ILE A 372 0.15 -23.85 17.62
N GLY A 373 0.59 -22.70 18.10
CA GLY A 373 1.55 -22.60 19.19
C GLY A 373 2.06 -21.18 19.40
N THR A 374 3.02 -21.02 20.30
CA THR A 374 3.62 -19.72 20.63
C THR A 374 4.99 -19.59 19.98
N VAL A 375 5.27 -18.46 19.32
CA VAL A 375 6.57 -18.19 18.68
C VAL A 375 7.64 -18.00 19.73
N HIS A 376 8.81 -18.62 19.53
CA HIS A 376 9.93 -18.49 20.45
C HIS A 376 10.56 -17.10 20.39
N THR A 377 10.79 -16.53 21.57
CA THR A 377 11.58 -15.32 21.78
C THR A 377 13.01 -15.71 22.12
N ASP A 378 13.95 -15.29 21.29
CA ASP A 378 15.36 -15.54 21.52
C ASP A 378 15.85 -14.75 22.74
N LYS A 379 16.50 -15.44 23.70
CA LYS A 379 16.91 -14.85 24.99
C LYS A 379 18.06 -13.84 24.86
N ILE A 380 18.86 -13.94 23.79
CA ILE A 380 20.04 -13.10 23.58
C ILE A 380 19.64 -11.85 22.79
N SER A 381 18.96 -12.05 21.66
CA SER A 381 18.55 -10.94 20.79
C SER A 381 17.24 -10.30 21.19
N GLY A 382 16.46 -10.90 22.08
CA GLY A 382 15.10 -10.48 22.43
C GLY A 382 14.06 -10.67 21.32
N LYS A 383 14.49 -11.07 20.11
CA LYS A 383 13.63 -11.09 18.92
C LYS A 383 12.73 -12.32 18.91
N THR A 384 11.46 -12.10 18.58
CA THR A 384 10.47 -13.16 18.36
C THR A 384 10.23 -13.28 16.86
N ILE A 385 10.73 -14.36 16.24
CA ILE A 385 10.73 -14.51 14.77
C ILE A 385 10.12 -15.86 14.41
N LEU A 386 8.97 -15.84 13.72
CA LEU A 386 8.40 -17.04 13.13
C LEU A 386 9.10 -17.35 11.80
N TRP A 387 9.49 -18.60 11.61
CA TRP A 387 10.06 -19.07 10.35
C TRP A 387 9.00 -19.87 9.62
N PHE A 388 8.43 -19.28 8.57
CA PHE A 388 7.35 -19.86 7.81
C PHE A 388 7.87 -20.38 6.47
N VAL A 389 7.63 -21.65 6.18
CA VAL A 389 7.97 -22.27 4.89
C VAL A 389 6.69 -22.85 4.30
N LEU A 390 6.55 -22.72 2.98
CA LEU A 390 5.52 -23.40 2.22
C LEU A 390 6.20 -24.31 1.22
N SER A 391 5.82 -25.59 1.20
CA SER A 391 6.26 -26.54 0.18
C SER A 391 5.08 -27.08 -0.61
N LYS A 392 5.32 -27.35 -1.88
CA LYS A 392 4.49 -28.22 -2.71
C LYS A 392 5.25 -29.54 -2.79
N GLU A 393 4.73 -30.56 -2.13
CA GLU A 393 5.42 -31.84 -1.96
C GLU A 393 6.84 -31.60 -1.37
N LEU A 394 7.89 -31.99 -2.10
CA LEU A 394 9.29 -31.82 -1.71
C LEU A 394 9.91 -30.46 -2.11
N LYS A 395 9.23 -29.64 -2.92
CA LYS A 395 9.78 -28.38 -3.42
C LYS A 395 9.22 -27.19 -2.64
N THR A 396 10.10 -26.41 -2.02
CA THR A 396 9.69 -25.16 -1.37
C THR A 396 9.29 -24.11 -2.39
N VAL A 397 8.19 -23.40 -2.11
CA VAL A 397 7.65 -22.33 -2.94
C VAL A 397 7.66 -21.01 -2.19
N ASN A 398 7.78 -19.89 -2.89
CA ASN A 398 7.82 -18.58 -2.28
C ASN A 398 6.48 -18.23 -1.58
N PRO A 399 6.44 -18.12 -0.23
CA PRO A 399 5.22 -17.82 0.51
C PRO A 399 4.59 -16.45 0.18
N ALA A 400 5.38 -15.49 -0.31
CA ALA A 400 4.92 -14.14 -0.61
C ALA A 400 3.87 -14.11 -1.74
N HIS A 401 3.85 -15.11 -2.64
CA HIS A 401 2.81 -15.23 -3.66
C HIS A 401 1.49 -15.84 -3.15
N TRP A 402 1.47 -16.30 -1.90
CA TRP A 402 0.34 -17.00 -1.30
C TRP A 402 -0.35 -16.19 -0.22
N ILE A 403 0.42 -15.47 0.59
CA ILE A 403 -0.08 -14.64 1.69
C ILE A 403 -0.52 -13.27 1.19
N ASN A 404 -1.67 -12.79 1.68
CA ASN A 404 -2.21 -11.49 1.33
C ASN A 404 -1.31 -10.35 1.84
N LYS A 405 -0.82 -9.50 0.92
CA LYS A 405 -0.03 -8.29 1.20
C LYS A 405 1.18 -8.54 2.12
N MET A 406 2.10 -9.42 1.70
CA MET A 406 3.30 -9.79 2.46
C MET A 406 4.45 -8.76 2.44
#